data_AF-A0A0A9XPW7-F1
#
_entry.id   AF-A0A0A9XPW7-F1
#
_cell.length_a   1.000
_cell.length_b   1.000
_cell.length_c   1.000
_cell.angle_alpha   90.00
_cell.angle_beta   90.00
_cell.angle_gamma   90.00
#
_symmetry.space_group_name_H-M   'P 1'
#
loop_
_entity.id
_entity.type
_entity.pdbx_description
1 polymer ?
#
loop_
_entity_poly.entity_id
_entity_poly.type
_entity_poly.pdbx_seq_one_letter_code
_entity_poly.pdbx_strand_id
1 'polypeptide(L)'
;FILSCEVMFVFFTLYYSAEELLQIERLRELYLSNGWNILDGSIIICCYIAIMFGVIHVIKASDFVERNMSSIHTSMHVSFDEMATIQTQFDVSKAVVIFLAWFKIFKFASLNRSVSLILAAFGRAGPFLIVV
;
A
#
# COMPACT_ATOMS: atom_id res chain seq x y z
N PHE A 1 0.72 20.29 6.57
CA PHE A 1 0.02 19.10 7.13
C PHE A 1 0.27 17.85 6.29
N ILE A 2 -0.16 17.82 5.02
CA ILE A 2 -0.03 16.63 4.14
C ILE A 2 1.42 16.16 3.98
N LEU A 3 2.35 17.07 3.69
CA LEU A 3 3.78 16.73 3.55
C LEU A 3 4.39 16.13 4.84
N SER A 4 3.93 16.57 6.01
CA SER A 4 4.37 15.98 7.28
C SER A 4 3.85 14.55 7.48
N CYS A 5 2.64 14.25 6.99
CA CYS A 5 2.07 12.91 7.03
C CYS A 5 2.84 11.96 6.09
N GLU A 6 3.23 12.45 4.91
CA GLU A 6 4.04 11.68 3.95
C GLU A 6 5.43 11.35 4.51
N VAL A 7 6.09 12.32 5.14
CA VAL A 7 7.37 12.08 5.84
C VAL A 7 7.20 11.05 6.96
N MET A 8 6.15 11.17 7.79
CA MET A 8 5.86 10.16 8.81
C MET A 8 5.61 8.77 8.22
N PHE A 9 4.88 8.68 7.11
CA PHE A 9 4.61 7.42 6.43
C PHE A 9 5.90 6.73 5.97
N VAL A 10 6.86 7.49 5.43
CA VAL A 10 8.19 6.95 5.07
C VAL A 10 8.94 6.45 6.30
N PHE A 11 8.95 7.22 7.40
CA PHE A 11 9.58 6.78 8.65
C PHE A 11 8.96 5.50 9.21
N PHE A 12 7.63 5.40 9.22
CA PHE A 12 6.93 4.18 9.64
C PHE A 12 7.28 3.00 8.74
N THR A 13 7.31 3.20 7.41
CA THR A 13 7.67 2.13 6.47
C THR A 13 9.07 1.59 6.74
N LEU A 14 10.05 2.47 6.98
CA LEU A 14 11.42 2.07 7.32
C LEU A 14 11.50 1.33 8.65
N TYR A 15 10.80 1.83 9.67
CA TYR A 15 10.73 1.18 10.98
C TYR A 15 10.18 -0.26 10.89
N TYR A 16 9.02 -0.42 10.25
CA TYR A 16 8.40 -1.74 10.06
C TYR A 16 9.27 -2.68 9.21
N SER A 17 9.98 -2.13 8.22
CA SER A 17 10.91 -2.94 7.42
C SER A 17 12.05 -3.51 8.26
N ALA A 18 12.61 -2.72 9.18
CA ALA A 18 13.65 -3.19 10.08
C ALA A 18 13.15 -4.25 11.07
N GLU A 19 11.94 -4.06 11.62
CA GLU A 19 11.31 -5.06 12.50
C GLU A 19 11.07 -6.39 11.76
N GLU A 20 10.54 -6.33 10.54
CA GLU A 20 10.24 -7.53 9.75
C GLU A 20 11.50 -8.32 9.40
N LEU A 21 12.60 -7.62 9.07
CA LEU A 21 13.89 -8.25 8.80
C LEU A 21 14.42 -9.01 10.02
N LEU A 22 14.35 -8.41 11.22
CA LEU A 22 14.74 -9.08 12.46
C LEU A 22 13.86 -10.31 12.76
N GLN A 23 12.58 -10.26 12.38
CA GLN A 23 11.62 -11.33 12.60
C GLN A 23 11.84 -12.51 11.64
N ILE A 24 12.21 -12.21 10.39
CA ILE A 24 12.62 -13.20 9.37
C ILE A 24 13.88 -13.93 9.83
N GLU A 25 14.89 -13.21 10.32
CA GLU A 25 16.15 -13.80 10.83
C GLU A 25 15.89 -14.80 11.97
N ARG A 26 14.94 -14.50 12.86
CA ARG A 26 14.62 -15.37 14.00
C ARG A 26 13.77 -16.59 13.62
N LEU A 27 12.74 -16.40 12.79
CA LEU A 27 11.74 -17.46 12.50
C LEU A 27 12.05 -18.28 11.24
N ARG A 28 12.91 -17.77 10.35
CA ARG A 28 13.43 -18.39 9.12
C ARG A 28 12.44 -19.29 8.37
N GLU A 29 12.36 -20.59 8.69
CA GLU A 29 11.45 -21.53 8.01
C GLU A 29 9.99 -21.49 8.51
N LEU A 30 9.75 -21.16 9.77
CA LEU A 30 8.40 -20.98 10.33
C LEU A 30 7.74 -19.71 9.81
N TYR A 31 8.52 -18.78 9.26
CA TYR A 31 8.03 -17.52 8.69
C TYR A 31 7.09 -17.76 7.51
N LEU A 32 7.44 -18.71 6.62
CA LEU A 32 6.68 -19.03 5.41
C LEU A 32 5.43 -19.88 5.67
N SER A 33 5.37 -20.59 6.80
CA SER A 33 4.22 -21.44 7.14
C SER A 33 3.01 -20.64 7.67
N ASN A 34 3.20 -19.37 8.05
CA ASN A 34 2.14 -18.56 8.64
C ASN A 34 1.60 -17.54 7.63
N GLY A 35 0.38 -17.75 7.13
CA GLY A 35 -0.28 -16.85 6.16
C GLY A 35 -0.39 -15.40 6.64
N TRP A 36 -0.46 -15.17 7.96
CA TRP A 36 -0.50 -13.84 8.56
C TRP A 36 0.80 -13.04 8.48
N ASN A 37 1.90 -13.72 8.14
CA ASN A 37 3.24 -13.18 8.05
C ASN A 37 3.56 -12.80 6.61
N ILE A 38 3.06 -13.59 5.66
CA ILE A 38 3.03 -13.24 4.23
C ILE A 38 2.23 -11.97 4.00
N LEU A 39 1.13 -11.78 4.75
CA LEU A 39 0.32 -10.55 4.70
C LEU A 39 1.10 -9.31 5.20
N ASP A 40 1.97 -9.46 6.21
CA ASP A 40 2.72 -8.31 6.74
C ASP A 40 3.84 -7.89 5.78
N GLY A 41 4.54 -8.88 5.21
CA GLY A 41 5.49 -8.64 4.13
C GLY A 41 4.87 -8.01 2.88
N SER A 42 3.65 -8.41 2.50
CA SER A 42 2.95 -7.81 1.35
C SER A 42 2.55 -6.36 1.59
N ILE A 43 2.16 -5.99 2.82
CA ILE A 43 1.89 -4.60 3.21
C ILE A 43 3.15 -3.74 3.05
N ILE A 44 4.31 -4.21 3.53
CA ILE A 44 5.57 -3.47 3.42
C ILE A 44 5.93 -3.23 1.95
N ILE A 45 5.82 -4.27 1.10
CA ILE A 45 6.07 -4.15 -0.35
C ILE A 45 5.14 -3.10 -0.98
N CYS A 46 3.84 -3.13 -0.67
CA CYS A 46 2.88 -2.14 -1.16
C CYS A 46 3.19 -0.72 -0.67
N CYS A 47 3.65 -0.54 0.57
CA CYS A 47 4.10 0.77 1.06
C CYS A 47 5.29 1.31 0.26
N TYR A 48 6.27 0.47 -0.07
CA TYR A 48 7.39 0.89 -0.93
C TYR A 48 6.93 1.28 -2.34
N ILE A 49 5.99 0.52 -2.94
CA ILE A 49 5.40 0.87 -4.22
C ILE A 49 4.71 2.25 -4.14
N ALA A 50 3.95 2.51 -3.09
CA ALA A 50 3.29 3.80 -2.89
C ALA A 50 4.27 4.96 -2.74
N ILE A 51 5.39 4.77 -2.04
CA ILE A 51 6.46 5.77 -1.93
C ILE A 51 7.08 6.03 -3.31
N MET A 52 7.35 4.99 -4.09
CA MET A 52 7.91 5.13 -5.44
C MET A 52 6.97 5.92 -6.37
N PHE A 53 5.67 5.61 -6.35
CA PHE A 53 4.68 6.39 -7.10
C PHE A 53 4.56 7.84 -6.61
N GLY A 54 4.72 8.08 -5.31
CA GLY A 54 4.77 9.44 -4.76
C GLY A 54 5.94 10.26 -5.31
N VAL A 55 7.14 9.67 -5.35
CA VAL A 55 8.32 10.33 -5.94
C VAL A 55 8.14 10.60 -7.43
N ILE A 56 7.63 9.62 -8.19
CA ILE A 56 7.34 9.79 -9.63
C ILE A 56 6.32 10.91 -9.85
N HIS A 57 5.28 10.98 -9.02
CA HIS A 57 4.27 12.02 -9.08
C HIS A 57 4.89 13.42 -8.90
N VAL A 58 5.77 13.59 -7.89
CA VAL A 58 6.45 14.88 -7.66
C VAL A 58 7.34 15.27 -8.84
N ILE A 59 8.13 14.34 -9.36
CA ILE A 59 9.04 14.60 -10.49
C ILE A 59 8.25 14.99 -11.76
N LYS A 60 7.21 14.23 -12.10
CA LYS A 60 6.40 14.52 -13.29
C LYS A 60 5.59 15.80 -13.14
N ALA A 61 5.15 16.15 -11.94
CA ALA A 61 4.50 17.42 -11.69
C ALA A 61 5.48 18.60 -11.93
N SER A 62 6.73 18.50 -11.47
CA SER A 62 7.73 19.54 -11.73
C SER A 62 8.08 19.69 -13.22
N ASP A 63 8.30 18.58 -13.92
CA ASP A 63 8.62 18.57 -15.35
C ASP A 63 7.45 19.11 -16.20
N PHE A 64 6.21 18.80 -15.81
CA PHE A 64 5.02 19.34 -16.47
C PHE A 64 4.90 20.85 -16.30
N VAL A 65 5.15 21.38 -15.10
CA VAL A 65 5.12 22.83 -14.87
C VAL A 65 6.20 23.52 -15.70
N GLU A 66 7.42 22.99 -15.73
CA GLU A 66 8.54 23.56 -16.48
C GLU A 66 8.26 23.61 -17.99
N ARG A 67 7.76 22.53 -18.57
CA ARG A 67 7.43 22.47 -20.01
C ARG A 67 6.30 23.41 -20.40
N ASN A 68 5.28 23.51 -19.55
CA ASN A 68 4.08 24.30 -19.86
C ASN A 68 4.16 25.77 -19.42
N MET A 69 5.14 26.17 -18.60
CA MET A 69 5.34 27.57 -18.22
C MET A 69 5.58 28.48 -19.42
N SER A 70 6.23 27.97 -20.46
CA SER A 70 6.50 28.69 -21.71
C SER A 70 5.24 28.86 -22.59
N SER A 71 4.30 27.92 -22.54
CA SER A 71 3.07 27.92 -23.34
C SER A 71 1.89 28.63 -22.66
N ILE A 72 1.94 28.81 -21.32
CA ILE A 72 0.90 29.51 -20.53
C ILE A 72 0.68 30.97 -20.99
N HIS A 73 1.69 31.62 -21.57
CA HIS A 73 1.56 32.98 -22.13
C HIS A 73 0.92 33.04 -23.53
N THR A 74 0.64 31.88 -24.14
CA THR A 74 0.02 31.77 -25.47
C THR A 74 -1.39 31.21 -25.32
N SER A 75 -2.34 31.62 -26.17
CA SER A 75 -3.77 31.23 -26.13
C SER A 75 -4.05 29.75 -26.47
N MET A 76 -3.08 28.85 -26.28
CA MET A 76 -3.17 27.42 -26.62
C MET A 76 -3.42 26.60 -25.35
N HIS A 77 -4.42 25.71 -25.41
CA HIS A 77 -4.83 24.90 -24.27
C HIS A 77 -3.76 23.85 -23.92
N VAL A 78 -3.30 23.83 -22.67
CA VAL A 78 -2.41 22.78 -22.15
C VAL A 78 -3.25 21.53 -21.83
N SER A 79 -2.81 20.36 -22.28
CA SER A 79 -3.45 19.08 -21.96
C SER A 79 -2.98 18.56 -20.60
N PHE A 80 -3.88 18.47 -19.62
CA PHE A 80 -3.60 17.95 -18.27
C PHE A 80 -3.80 16.43 -18.13
N ASP A 81 -4.04 15.74 -19.24
CA ASP A 81 -4.41 14.32 -19.26
C ASP A 81 -3.33 13.40 -18.65
N GLU A 82 -2.06 13.71 -18.93
CA GLU A 82 -0.92 12.98 -18.35
C GLU A 82 -0.86 13.16 -16.82
N MET A 83 -1.09 14.38 -16.33
CA MET A 83 -1.08 14.68 -14.89
C MET A 83 -2.25 14.00 -14.17
N ALA A 84 -3.44 14.03 -14.76
CA ALA A 84 -4.62 13.37 -14.21
C ALA A 84 -4.41 11.85 -14.11
N THR A 85 -3.77 11.24 -15.11
CA THR A 85 -3.45 9.81 -15.09
C THR A 85 -2.48 9.46 -13.96
N ILE A 86 -1.40 10.22 -13.79
CA ILE A 86 -0.40 9.95 -12.72
C ILE A 86 -1.01 10.15 -11.34
N GLN A 87 -1.82 11.20 -11.15
CA GLN A 87 -2.54 11.45 -9.91
C GLN A 87 -3.49 10.30 -9.57
N THR A 88 -4.21 9.77 -10.57
CA THR A 88 -5.11 8.61 -10.37
C THR A 88 -4.33 7.37 -9.96
N GLN A 89 -3.18 7.10 -10.59
CA GLN A 89 -2.32 5.96 -10.21
C GLN A 89 -1.79 6.11 -8.77
N PHE A 90 -1.42 7.32 -8.36
CA PHE A 90 -0.97 7.59 -7.00
C PHE A 90 -2.10 7.38 -5.97
N ASP A 91 -3.32 7.81 -6.27
CA ASP A 91 -4.48 7.61 -5.41
C ASP A 91 -4.86 6.13 -5.28
N VAL A 92 -4.86 5.40 -6.40
CA VAL A 92 -5.08 3.93 -6.42
C VAL A 92 -4.01 3.22 -5.56
N SER A 93 -2.75 3.61 -5.66
CA SER A 93 -1.68 3.01 -4.85
C SER A 93 -1.90 3.20 -3.35
N LYS A 94 -2.34 4.39 -2.91
CA LYS A 94 -2.69 4.66 -1.51
C LYS A 94 -3.92 3.86 -1.07
N ALA A 95 -4.94 3.76 -1.92
CA ALA A 95 -6.14 2.99 -1.63
C ALA A 95 -5.81 1.50 -1.39
N VAL A 96 -4.89 0.93 -2.18
CA VAL A 96 -4.41 -0.45 -1.98
C VAL A 96 -3.70 -0.60 -0.62
N VAL A 97 -2.84 0.35 -0.25
CA VAL A 97 -2.17 0.32 1.07
C VAL A 97 -3.19 0.38 2.22
N ILE A 98 -4.18 1.27 2.13
CA ILE A 98 -5.24 1.40 3.15
C ILE A 98 -6.08 0.11 3.21
N PHE A 99 -6.41 -0.48 2.07
CA PHE A 99 -7.14 -1.74 2.00
C PHE A 99 -6.38 -2.87 2.69
N LEU A 100 -5.09 -3.03 2.40
CA LEU A 100 -4.26 -4.05 3.07
C LEU A 100 -4.05 -3.76 4.56
N ALA A 101 -3.93 -2.49 4.95
CA ALA A 101 -3.88 -2.09 6.35
C ALA A 101 -5.19 -2.45 7.09
N TRP A 102 -6.34 -2.35 6.41
CA TRP A 102 -7.61 -2.83 6.94
C TRP A 102 -7.60 -4.35 7.15
N PHE A 103 -6.99 -5.12 6.24
CA PHE A 103 -6.80 -6.56 6.43
C PHE A 103 -5.96 -6.92 7.65
N LYS A 104 -4.98 -6.07 8.02
CA LYS A 104 -4.21 -6.24 9.26
C LYS A 104 -5.10 -6.21 10.51
N ILE A 105 -6.21 -5.46 10.49
CA ILE A 105 -7.18 -5.41 11.61
C ILE A 105 -7.89 -6.76 11.79
N PHE A 106 -8.15 -7.52 10.71
CA PHE A 106 -8.73 -8.86 10.81
C PHE A 106 -7.81 -9.85 11.54
N LYS A 107 -6.49 -9.70 11.42
CA LYS A 107 -5.51 -10.48 12.21
C LYS A 107 -5.73 -10.25 13.70
N PHE A 108 -5.81 -8.98 14.13
CA PHE A 108 -6.05 -8.63 15.55
C PHE A 108 -7.44 -9.01 16.03
N ALA A 109 -8.45 -8.91 15.17
CA ALA A 109 -9.79 -9.37 15.49
C ALA A 109 -9.85 -10.89 15.70
N SER A 110 -9.11 -11.68 14.90
CA SER A 110 -9.08 -13.15 15.01
C SER A 110 -8.42 -13.68 16.30
N LEU A 111 -7.68 -12.85 17.04
CA LEU A 111 -7.13 -13.19 18.36
C LEU A 111 -8.22 -13.27 19.46
N ASN A 112 -9.43 -12.75 19.22
CA ASN A 112 -10.57 -12.96 20.11
C ASN A 112 -11.21 -14.33 19.84
N ARG A 113 -11.40 -15.14 20.90
CA ARG A 113 -11.94 -16.52 20.82
C ARG A 113 -13.25 -16.60 20.03
N SER A 114 -14.12 -15.61 20.14
CA SER A 114 -15.39 -15.54 19.40
C SER A 114 -15.20 -15.29 17.90
N VAL A 115 -14.17 -14.55 17.49
CA VAL A 115 -13.89 -14.23 16.08
C VAL A 115 -13.06 -15.34 15.42
N SER A 116 -12.15 -15.99 16.16
CA SER A 116 -11.44 -17.18 15.68
C SER A 116 -12.41 -18.31 15.31
N LEU A 117 -13.52 -18.46 16.04
CA LEU A 117 -14.56 -19.45 15.75
C LEU A 117 -15.30 -19.12 14.43
N ILE A 118 -15.58 -17.84 14.18
CA ILE A 118 -16.24 -17.36 12.94
C ILE A 118 -15.30 -17.52 11.74
N LEU A 119 -14.02 -17.15 11.88
CA LEU A 119 -13.02 -17.36 10.81
C LEU A 119 -12.82 -18.85 10.51
N ALA A 120 -12.84 -19.72 11.52
CA ALA A 120 -12.75 -21.16 11.33
C ALA A 120 -13.98 -21.73 10.59
N ALA A 121 -15.18 -21.21 10.87
CA ALA A 121 -16.40 -21.57 10.12
C ALA A 121 -16.33 -21.09 8.66
N PHE A 122 -15.84 -19.86 8.42
CA PHE A 122 -15.70 -19.29 7.08
C PHE A 122 -14.63 -20.03 6.25
N GLY A 123 -13.48 -20.36 6.85
CA GLY A 123 -12.43 -21.14 6.22
C GLY A 123 -12.83 -22.58 5.89
N ARG A 124 -13.71 -23.19 6.69
CA ARG A 124 -14.30 -24.51 6.38
C ARG A 124 -15.36 -24.45 5.28
N ALA A 125 -16.05 -23.32 5.12
CA ALA A 125 -17.05 -23.12 4.06
C ALA A 125 -16.44 -22.73 2.71
N GLY A 126 -15.23 -22.14 2.70
CA GLY A 126 -14.49 -21.77 1.49
C GLY A 126 -14.35 -22.88 0.43
N PRO A 127 -13.89 -24.10 0.78
CA PRO A 127 -13.81 -25.19 -0.19
C PRO A 127 -15.18 -25.68 -0.70
N PHE A 128 -16.29 -25.39 0.02
CA PHE A 128 -17.64 -25.74 -0.43
C PHE A 128 -18.18 -24.77 -1.49
N LEU A 129 -17.64 -23.54 -1.54
CA LEU A 129 -18.06 -22.46 -2.44
C LEU A 129 -17.27 -22.46 -3.76
N ILE A 130 -16.08 -23.09 -3.79
CA ILE A 130 -15.24 -23.23 -5.00
C ILE A 130 -15.70 -24.41 -5.87
N VAL A 131 -16.52 -25.31 -5.35
CA VAL A 131 -16.93 -26.57 -6.01
C VAL A 131 -18.34 -26.50 -6.64
N VAL A 132 -19.05 -25.38 -6.50
CA VAL A 132 -20.34 -25.10 -7.19
C VAL A 132 -20.10 -24.12 -8.33
#